data_AF-A0A3P7PFG0-F1
#
_entry.id   AF-A0A3P7PFG0-F1
#
_cell.length_a   1.000
_cell.length_b   1.000
_cell.length_c   1.000
_cell.angle_alpha   90.00
_cell.angle_beta   90.00
_cell.angle_gamma   90.00
#
_symmetry.space_group_name_H-M   'P 1'
#
loop_
_entity.id
_entity.type
_entity.pdbx_description
1 polymer ?
#
loop_
_entity_poly.entity_id
_entity_poly.type
_entity_poly.pdbx_seq_one_letter_code
_entity_poly.pdbx_strand_id
1 'polypeptide(L)'
;MILGVTAVTHGHPCALYGALLQAHAIRRVFEIAMTADTAQIDASSLIDHLQTVLETADIVEYSAGKANAATRIAEALRLVLSKLNTIRGFLGQQNPPSVEEVVQQLGHGEPAMEAIPTALYVFLRSLKPSPEIDFESLPLRCAAYAVSLGYDTDTIATMACAIAGAFTGADVIFDASSSGTVHFPTRIMTVCEGLQRVNGYAEWLFKHYEEPSADSH
;
A
#
# COMPACT_ATOMS: atom_id res chain seq x y z
N MET A 1 -4.28 10.35 14.29
CA MET A 1 -3.27 10.93 13.38
C MET A 1 -3.64 10.74 11.90
N ILE A 2 -3.83 9.51 11.38
CA ILE A 2 -4.14 9.24 9.95
C ILE A 2 -5.40 9.97 9.46
N LEU A 3 -6.52 9.83 10.17
CA LEU A 3 -7.79 10.42 9.77
C LEU A 3 -7.74 11.95 9.77
N GLY A 4 -7.10 12.54 10.78
CA GLY A 4 -6.93 14.00 10.89
C GLY A 4 -6.16 14.59 9.71
N VAL A 5 -5.01 14.01 9.32
CA VAL A 5 -4.23 14.50 8.18
C VAL A 5 -4.97 14.29 6.85
N THR A 6 -5.71 13.20 6.72
CA THR A 6 -6.49 12.89 5.50
C THR A 6 -7.65 13.87 5.34
N ALA A 7 -8.38 14.15 6.43
CA ALA A 7 -9.57 15.00 6.43
C ALA A 7 -9.28 16.48 6.08
N VAL A 8 -8.01 16.92 6.14
CA VAL A 8 -7.61 18.27 5.68
C VAL A 8 -7.98 18.50 4.21
N THR A 9 -7.85 17.46 3.37
CA THR A 9 -8.15 17.55 1.93
C THR A 9 -9.27 16.62 1.49
N HIS A 10 -9.47 15.49 2.19
CA HIS A 10 -10.42 14.46 1.81
C HIS A 10 -11.25 13.99 3.01
N GLY A 11 -12.41 14.61 3.22
CA GLY A 11 -13.38 14.21 4.25
C GLY A 11 -14.37 13.12 3.81
N HIS A 12 -14.28 12.60 2.59
CA HIS A 12 -15.20 11.56 2.12
C HIS A 12 -14.86 10.19 2.77
N PRO A 13 -15.83 9.40 3.26
CA PRO A 13 -15.57 8.11 3.90
C PRO A 13 -14.69 7.14 3.10
N CYS A 14 -14.86 7.09 1.77
CA CYS A 14 -13.98 6.28 0.91
C CYS A 14 -12.51 6.69 1.00
N ALA A 15 -12.21 7.99 1.07
CA ALA A 15 -10.83 8.46 1.20
C ALA A 15 -10.27 8.15 2.60
N LEU A 16 -11.08 8.28 3.64
CA LEU A 16 -10.69 7.96 5.02
C LEU A 16 -10.37 6.48 5.19
N TYR A 17 -11.25 5.58 4.73
CA TYR A 17 -10.98 4.14 4.75
C TYR A 17 -9.82 3.75 3.85
N GLY A 18 -9.68 4.40 2.69
CA GLY A 18 -8.53 4.23 1.83
C GLY A 18 -7.21 4.58 2.53
N ALA A 19 -7.13 5.74 3.18
CA ALA A 19 -5.94 6.16 3.91
C ALA A 19 -5.62 5.22 5.08
N LEU A 20 -6.63 4.74 5.81
CA LEU A 20 -6.46 3.71 6.83
C LEU A 20 -5.90 2.42 6.23
N LEU A 21 -6.48 1.94 5.13
CA LEU A 21 -6.03 0.72 4.45
C LEU A 21 -4.55 0.82 4.05
N GLN A 22 -4.16 1.92 3.39
CA GLN A 22 -2.78 2.13 2.96
C GLN A 22 -1.81 2.19 4.15
N ALA A 23 -2.12 2.99 5.17
CA ALA A 23 -1.25 3.18 6.31
C ALA A 23 -1.08 1.90 7.14
N HIS A 24 -2.18 1.16 7.36
CA HIS A 24 -2.13 -0.09 8.11
C HIS A 24 -1.50 -1.23 7.30
N ALA A 25 -1.61 -1.24 5.97
CA ALA A 25 -0.87 -2.18 5.13
C ALA A 25 0.64 -1.98 5.26
N ILE A 26 1.13 -0.74 5.14
CA ILE A 26 2.54 -0.39 5.35
C ILE A 26 2.99 -0.83 6.75
N ARG A 27 2.26 -0.42 7.80
CA ARG A 27 2.60 -0.74 9.18
C ARG A 27 2.68 -2.24 9.41
N ARG A 28 1.67 -3.00 8.97
CA ARG A 28 1.61 -4.44 9.24
C ARG A 28 2.71 -5.20 8.51
N VAL A 29 3.00 -4.82 7.28
CA VAL A 29 4.08 -5.41 6.49
C VAL A 29 5.46 -5.08 7.08
N PHE A 30 5.64 -3.84 7.56
CA PHE A 30 6.84 -3.42 8.29
C PHE A 30 7.04 -4.24 9.58
N GLU A 31 5.99 -4.38 10.39
CA GLU A 31 6.02 -5.22 11.60
C GLU A 31 6.43 -6.67 11.27
N ILE A 32 5.87 -7.26 10.21
CA ILE A 32 6.24 -8.61 9.77
C ILE A 32 7.72 -8.67 9.37
N ALA A 33 8.22 -7.70 8.60
CA ALA A 33 9.62 -7.63 8.19
C ALA A 33 10.59 -7.54 9.39
N MET A 34 10.17 -6.93 10.50
CA MET A 34 10.99 -6.82 11.72
C MET A 34 11.00 -8.09 12.58
N THR A 35 10.10 -9.05 12.35
CA THR A 35 10.02 -10.26 13.20
C THR A 35 11.03 -11.36 12.83
N ALA A 36 11.55 -11.39 11.60
CA ALA A 36 12.50 -12.41 11.15
C ALA A 36 13.27 -11.98 9.90
N ASP A 37 14.52 -12.44 9.78
CA ASP A 37 15.39 -12.19 8.61
C ASP A 37 14.81 -12.76 7.29
N THR A 38 13.93 -13.77 7.37
CA THR A 38 13.24 -14.37 6.21
C THR A 38 11.72 -14.27 6.36
N ALA A 39 11.23 -13.07 6.69
CA ALA A 39 9.81 -12.82 6.83
C ALA A 39 9.04 -13.19 5.55
N GLN A 40 7.83 -13.72 5.70
CA GLN A 40 6.93 -14.04 4.60
C GLN A 40 5.57 -13.39 4.84
N ILE A 41 4.94 -12.92 3.77
CA ILE A 41 3.59 -12.36 3.82
C ILE A 41 2.59 -13.46 3.52
N ASP A 42 1.80 -13.83 4.52
CA ASP A 42 0.54 -14.55 4.32
C ASP A 42 -0.53 -13.52 3.91
N ALA A 43 -0.93 -13.56 2.63
CA ALA A 43 -1.87 -12.61 2.08
C ALA A 43 -3.25 -12.66 2.75
N SER A 44 -3.72 -13.86 3.12
CA SER A 44 -5.03 -14.03 3.77
C SER A 44 -5.02 -13.40 5.16
N SER A 45 -3.98 -13.69 5.95
CA SER A 45 -3.79 -13.15 7.30
C SER A 45 -3.61 -11.64 7.28
N LEU A 46 -2.90 -11.09 6.28
CA LEU A 46 -2.78 -9.66 6.10
C LEU A 46 -4.15 -9.02 5.78
N ILE A 47 -4.91 -9.60 4.85
CA ILE A 47 -6.24 -9.08 4.49
C ILE A 47 -7.19 -9.14 5.68
N ASP A 48 -7.20 -10.24 6.46
CA ASP A 48 -8.05 -10.39 7.65
C ASP A 48 -7.73 -9.32 8.70
N HIS A 49 -6.44 -9.04 8.92
CA HIS A 49 -6.00 -7.96 9.81
C HIS A 49 -6.49 -6.59 9.31
N LEU A 50 -6.34 -6.30 8.01
CA LEU A 50 -6.78 -5.04 7.42
C LEU A 50 -8.31 -4.88 7.48
N GLN A 51 -9.07 -5.95 7.26
CA GLN A 51 -10.53 -5.93 7.42
C GLN A 51 -10.91 -5.57 8.87
N THR A 52 -10.29 -6.23 9.84
CA THR A 52 -10.54 -5.97 11.27
C THR A 52 -10.27 -4.50 11.63
N VAL A 53 -9.16 -3.94 11.16
CA VAL A 53 -8.82 -2.53 11.36
C VAL A 53 -9.90 -1.60 10.78
N LEU A 54 -10.36 -1.85 9.55
CA LEU A 54 -11.35 -1.00 8.91
C LEU A 54 -12.74 -1.11 9.57
N GLU A 55 -13.14 -2.30 10.00
CA GLU A 55 -14.42 -2.55 10.68
C GLU A 55 -14.49 -1.90 12.06
N THR A 56 -13.35 -1.82 12.75
CA THR A 56 -13.26 -1.22 14.09
C THR A 56 -12.94 0.28 14.08
N ALA A 57 -12.65 0.85 12.91
CA ALA A 57 -12.29 2.26 12.79
C ALA A 57 -13.50 3.18 12.99
N ASP A 58 -13.40 4.10 13.95
CA ASP A 58 -14.32 5.23 14.07
C ASP A 58 -13.83 6.41 13.21
N ILE A 59 -14.57 6.67 12.12
CA ILE A 59 -14.28 7.78 11.19
C ILE A 59 -15.33 8.90 11.26
N VAL A 60 -16.29 8.82 12.19
CA VAL A 60 -17.47 9.71 12.21
C VAL A 60 -17.07 11.18 12.35
N GLU A 61 -16.12 11.48 13.25
CA GLU A 61 -15.62 12.84 13.48
C GLU A 61 -15.00 13.47 12.22
N TYR A 62 -14.39 12.65 11.37
CA TYR A 62 -13.60 13.08 10.22
C TYR A 62 -14.39 13.08 8.90
N SER A 63 -15.56 12.45 8.90
CA SER A 63 -16.41 12.35 7.72
C SER A 63 -17.15 13.66 7.45
N ALA A 64 -16.92 14.25 6.27
CA ALA A 64 -17.64 15.41 5.80
C ALA A 64 -19.12 15.11 5.50
N GLY A 65 -19.99 16.11 5.74
CA GLY A 65 -21.44 16.06 5.48
C GLY A 65 -22.25 15.41 6.60
N LYS A 66 -22.85 16.21 7.49
CA LYS A 66 -23.59 15.69 8.66
C LYS A 66 -24.87 14.92 8.29
N ALA A 67 -25.56 15.34 7.24
CA ALA A 67 -26.71 14.60 6.73
C ALA A 67 -26.23 13.28 6.10
N ASN A 68 -26.83 12.15 6.48
CA ASN A 68 -26.56 10.82 5.93
C ASN A 68 -25.12 10.30 6.13
N ALA A 69 -24.37 10.84 7.11
CA ALA A 69 -23.00 10.40 7.40
C ALA A 69 -22.92 8.89 7.66
N ALA A 70 -23.81 8.37 8.52
CA ALA A 70 -23.85 6.95 8.85
C ALA A 70 -24.04 6.04 7.61
N THR A 71 -24.94 6.41 6.70
CA THR A 71 -25.18 5.66 5.46
C THR A 71 -23.95 5.66 4.56
N ARG A 72 -23.33 6.83 4.32
CA ARG A 72 -22.12 6.91 3.47
C ARG A 72 -20.93 6.17 4.07
N ILE A 73 -20.77 6.22 5.39
CA ILE A 73 -19.74 5.46 6.10
C ILE A 73 -19.97 3.95 5.90
N ALA A 74 -21.20 3.47 6.11
CA ALA A 74 -21.54 2.06 5.92
C ALA A 74 -21.35 1.61 4.46
N GLU A 75 -21.72 2.44 3.48
CA GLU A 75 -21.51 2.15 2.06
C GLU A 75 -20.03 2.11 1.68
N ALA A 76 -19.23 3.04 2.17
CA ALA A 76 -17.79 3.08 1.93
C ALA A 76 -17.08 1.88 2.58
N LEU A 77 -17.47 1.51 3.81
CA LEU A 77 -16.95 0.31 4.46
C LEU A 77 -17.29 -0.95 3.66
N ARG A 78 -18.55 -1.10 3.26
CA ARG A 78 -18.98 -2.24 2.41
C ARG A 78 -18.19 -2.29 1.11
N LEU A 79 -17.93 -1.15 0.49
CA LEU A 79 -17.18 -1.06 -0.76
C LEU A 79 -15.71 -1.51 -0.57
N VAL A 80 -14.99 -0.98 0.42
CA VAL A 80 -13.60 -1.38 0.66
C VAL A 80 -13.49 -2.85 1.05
N LEU A 81 -14.40 -3.36 1.88
CA LEU A 81 -14.43 -4.79 2.25
C LEU A 81 -14.71 -5.69 1.04
N SER A 82 -15.61 -5.27 0.14
CA SER A 82 -15.86 -5.97 -1.12
C SER A 82 -14.61 -6.03 -2.02
N LYS A 83 -13.84 -4.94 -2.08
CA LYS A 83 -12.58 -4.91 -2.83
C LYS A 83 -11.54 -5.85 -2.19
N LEU A 84 -11.39 -5.84 -0.86
CA LEU A 84 -10.50 -6.78 -0.15
C LEU A 84 -10.89 -8.25 -0.38
N ASN A 85 -12.18 -8.58 -0.41
CA ASN A 85 -12.65 -9.92 -0.74
C ASN A 85 -12.33 -10.30 -2.20
N THR A 86 -12.40 -9.33 -3.12
CA THR A 86 -12.00 -9.54 -4.53
C THR A 86 -10.50 -9.86 -4.63
N ILE A 87 -9.66 -9.11 -3.92
CA ILE A 87 -8.21 -9.36 -3.82
C ILE A 87 -7.95 -10.78 -3.31
N ARG A 88 -8.62 -11.18 -2.23
CA ARG A 88 -8.51 -12.55 -1.69
C ARG A 88 -8.91 -13.60 -2.74
N GLY A 89 -10.00 -13.35 -3.48
CA GLY A 89 -10.44 -14.20 -4.58
C GLY A 89 -9.37 -14.35 -5.67
N PHE A 90 -8.80 -13.25 -6.15
CA PHE A 90 -7.76 -13.26 -7.17
C PHE A 90 -6.49 -14.00 -6.72
N LEU A 91 -6.06 -13.82 -5.48
CA LEU A 91 -4.86 -14.47 -4.95
C LEU A 91 -5.05 -15.98 -4.69
N GLY A 92 -6.30 -16.44 -4.57
CA GLY A 92 -6.65 -17.85 -4.41
C GLY A 92 -6.81 -18.63 -5.73
N GLN A 93 -6.77 -17.95 -6.88
CA GLN A 93 -6.89 -18.61 -8.19
C GLN A 93 -5.59 -19.32 -8.58
N GLN A 94 -5.72 -20.44 -9.29
CA GLN A 94 -4.57 -21.15 -9.85
C GLN A 94 -3.85 -20.33 -10.93
N ASN A 95 -4.64 -19.65 -11.77
CA ASN A 95 -4.15 -18.71 -12.77
C ASN A 95 -4.46 -17.29 -12.29
N PRO A 96 -3.49 -16.36 -12.33
CA PRO A 96 -3.76 -14.95 -12.04
C PRO A 96 -4.83 -14.37 -12.97
N PRO A 97 -5.65 -13.42 -12.50
CA PRO A 97 -6.57 -12.69 -13.37
C PRO A 97 -5.82 -11.89 -14.43
N SER A 98 -6.49 -11.66 -15.55
CA SER A 98 -6.04 -10.72 -16.59
C SER A 98 -6.01 -9.27 -16.09
N VAL A 99 -5.25 -8.41 -16.77
CA VAL A 99 -5.23 -6.97 -16.48
C VAL A 99 -6.63 -6.38 -16.59
N GLU A 100 -7.40 -6.77 -17.61
CA GLU A 100 -8.76 -6.31 -17.83
C GLU A 100 -9.70 -6.70 -16.67
N GLU A 101 -9.59 -7.91 -16.14
CA GLU A 101 -10.36 -8.35 -14.98
C GLU A 101 -9.98 -7.59 -13.71
N VAL A 102 -8.68 -7.32 -13.50
CA VAL A 102 -8.20 -6.53 -12.37
C VAL A 102 -8.77 -5.12 -12.44
N VAL A 103 -8.67 -4.47 -13.59
CA VAL A 103 -9.20 -3.13 -13.84
C VAL A 103 -10.72 -3.09 -13.65
N GLN A 104 -11.44 -4.08 -14.19
CA GLN A 104 -12.90 -4.11 -14.10
C GLN A 104 -13.39 -4.28 -12.66
N GLN A 105 -12.71 -5.11 -11.86
CA GLN A 105 -13.18 -5.48 -10.52
C GLN A 105 -12.61 -4.58 -9.42
N LEU A 106 -11.35 -4.17 -9.53
CA LEU A 106 -10.67 -3.33 -8.53
C LEU A 106 -10.62 -1.86 -8.93
N GLY A 107 -10.50 -1.55 -10.22
CA GLY A 107 -10.33 -0.20 -10.73
C GLY A 107 -8.85 0.15 -10.95
N HIS A 108 -8.62 1.24 -11.65
CA HIS A 108 -7.29 1.83 -11.89
C HIS A 108 -7.35 3.37 -11.86
N GLY A 109 -8.40 3.92 -11.27
CA GLY A 109 -8.78 5.33 -11.30
C GLY A 109 -8.27 6.16 -10.12
N GLU A 110 -8.31 7.48 -10.26
CA GLU A 110 -8.04 8.47 -9.20
C GLU A 110 -8.87 8.27 -7.90
N PRO A 111 -10.13 7.77 -7.93
CA PRO A 111 -10.88 7.56 -6.71
C PRO A 111 -10.16 6.59 -5.75
N ALA A 112 -10.16 6.91 -4.45
CA ALA A 112 -9.50 6.10 -3.42
C ALA A 112 -9.86 4.60 -3.47
N MET A 113 -11.10 4.26 -3.83
CA MET A 113 -11.59 2.88 -3.93
C MET A 113 -11.23 2.15 -5.22
N GLU A 114 -10.66 2.87 -6.19
CA GLU A 114 -10.13 2.35 -7.45
C GLU A 114 -8.59 2.30 -7.46
N ALA A 115 -7.91 3.14 -6.68
CA ALA A 115 -6.45 3.14 -6.59
C ALA A 115 -5.91 2.28 -5.43
N ILE A 116 -6.44 2.45 -4.20
CA ILE A 116 -5.78 1.94 -2.99
C ILE A 116 -5.91 0.41 -2.84
N PRO A 117 -7.11 -0.20 -3.00
CA PRO A 117 -7.21 -1.65 -3.01
C PRO A 117 -6.40 -2.27 -4.16
N THR A 118 -6.37 -1.61 -5.32
CA THR A 118 -5.56 -2.04 -6.47
C THR A 118 -4.07 -2.02 -6.15
N ALA A 119 -3.56 -0.99 -5.47
CA ALA A 119 -2.17 -0.92 -5.03
C ALA A 119 -1.81 -2.06 -4.05
N LEU A 120 -2.71 -2.41 -3.12
CA LEU A 120 -2.53 -3.57 -2.23
C LEU A 120 -2.48 -4.87 -3.03
N TYR A 121 -3.37 -5.04 -4.02
CA TYR A 121 -3.34 -6.21 -4.91
C TYR A 121 -2.03 -6.28 -5.69
N VAL A 122 -1.59 -5.16 -6.28
CA VAL A 122 -0.32 -5.07 -7.01
C VAL A 122 0.84 -5.53 -6.14
N PHE A 123 0.93 -5.06 -4.89
CA PHE A 123 1.95 -5.52 -3.94
C PHE A 123 1.86 -7.04 -3.70
N LEU A 124 0.69 -7.53 -3.30
CA LEU A 124 0.50 -8.95 -2.95
C LEU A 124 0.77 -9.88 -4.14
N ARG A 125 0.31 -9.50 -5.33
CA ARG A 125 0.54 -10.25 -6.56
C ARG A 125 2.01 -10.25 -6.96
N SER A 126 2.71 -9.14 -6.71
CA SER A 126 4.14 -8.97 -7.03
C SER A 126 5.06 -9.72 -6.07
N LEU A 127 4.58 -10.25 -4.93
CA LEU A 127 5.40 -11.09 -4.05
C LEU A 127 5.97 -12.30 -4.80
N LYS A 128 5.18 -12.89 -5.71
CA LYS A 128 5.59 -14.01 -6.57
C LYS A 128 6.02 -13.48 -7.95
N PRO A 129 7.19 -13.92 -8.48
CA PRO A 129 7.60 -13.56 -9.84
C PRO A 129 6.56 -13.97 -10.88
N SER A 130 6.49 -13.24 -12.00
CA SER A 130 5.62 -13.54 -13.13
C SER A 130 6.43 -13.55 -14.42
N PRO A 131 6.14 -14.44 -15.38
CA PRO A 131 6.83 -14.45 -16.67
C PRO A 131 6.72 -13.12 -17.43
N GLU A 132 5.65 -12.36 -17.22
CA GLU A 132 5.39 -11.08 -17.88
C GLU A 132 6.15 -9.91 -17.26
N ILE A 133 6.60 -10.04 -16.00
CA ILE A 133 7.28 -8.99 -15.23
C ILE A 133 8.53 -9.59 -14.59
N ASP A 134 9.61 -9.59 -15.37
CA ASP A 134 10.89 -10.18 -15.01
C ASP A 134 11.80 -9.17 -14.30
N PHE A 135 11.43 -8.82 -13.06
CA PHE A 135 12.27 -8.04 -12.16
C PHE A 135 12.50 -8.79 -10.85
N GLU A 136 13.76 -8.86 -10.40
CA GLU A 136 14.07 -9.41 -9.07
C GLU A 136 13.60 -8.49 -7.93
N SER A 137 13.69 -7.18 -8.15
CA SER A 137 13.21 -6.17 -7.19
C SER A 137 11.69 -6.25 -7.03
N LEU A 138 11.22 -6.46 -5.79
CA LEU A 138 9.78 -6.40 -5.47
C LEU A 138 9.19 -4.99 -5.75
N PRO A 139 9.79 -3.87 -5.30
CA PRO A 139 9.31 -2.55 -5.69
C PRO A 139 9.22 -2.34 -7.22
N LEU A 140 10.20 -2.81 -8.00
CA LEU A 140 10.12 -2.67 -9.46
C LEU A 140 9.06 -3.56 -10.09
N ARG A 141 8.82 -4.77 -9.56
CA ARG A 141 7.67 -5.60 -9.96
C ARG A 141 6.36 -4.86 -9.70
N CYS A 142 6.20 -4.25 -8.53
CA CYS A 142 5.03 -3.44 -8.19
C CYS A 142 4.85 -2.28 -9.18
N ALA A 143 5.91 -1.51 -9.44
CA ALA A 143 5.87 -0.37 -10.36
C ALA A 143 5.51 -0.83 -11.79
N ALA A 144 6.14 -1.88 -12.29
CA ALA A 144 5.87 -2.41 -13.63
C ALA A 144 4.44 -2.94 -13.76
N TYR A 145 3.93 -3.64 -12.75
CA TYR A 145 2.55 -4.12 -12.74
C TYR A 145 1.58 -2.94 -12.73
N ALA A 146 1.77 -1.96 -11.83
CA ALA A 146 0.92 -0.78 -11.77
C ALA A 146 0.88 -0.02 -13.11
N VAL A 147 2.02 0.12 -13.79
CA VAL A 147 2.07 0.71 -15.14
C VAL A 147 1.26 -0.09 -16.15
N SER A 148 1.28 -1.43 -16.07
CA SER A 148 0.50 -2.29 -16.98
C SER A 148 -1.02 -2.15 -16.80
N LEU A 149 -1.50 -1.67 -15.65
CA LEU A 149 -2.91 -1.42 -15.40
C LEU A 149 -3.42 -0.15 -16.10
N GLY A 150 -2.55 0.81 -16.38
CA GLY A 150 -2.89 2.09 -17.02
C GLY A 150 -3.62 3.09 -16.10
N TYR A 151 -3.99 4.24 -16.68
CA TYR A 151 -4.65 5.37 -16.02
C TYR A 151 -3.85 5.97 -14.85
N ASP A 152 -4.26 5.83 -13.58
CA ASP A 152 -3.64 6.46 -12.40
C ASP A 152 -2.42 5.66 -11.91
N THR A 153 -1.48 5.43 -12.83
CA THR A 153 -0.34 4.53 -12.64
C THR A 153 0.64 5.02 -11.58
N ASP A 154 0.85 6.33 -11.46
CA ASP A 154 1.79 6.94 -10.53
C ASP A 154 1.31 6.82 -9.08
N THR A 155 0.02 7.07 -8.82
CA THR A 155 -0.57 6.91 -7.48
C THR A 155 -0.56 5.44 -7.07
N ILE A 156 -1.02 4.53 -7.94
CA ILE A 156 -1.05 3.08 -7.65
C ILE A 156 0.37 2.53 -7.44
N ALA A 157 1.32 2.88 -8.32
CA ALA A 157 2.71 2.45 -8.18
C ALA A 157 3.33 2.98 -6.90
N THR A 158 3.14 4.26 -6.57
CA THR A 158 3.68 4.88 -5.35
C THR A 158 3.19 4.15 -4.10
N MET A 159 1.89 3.85 -4.02
CA MET A 159 1.32 3.16 -2.88
C MET A 159 1.77 1.70 -2.76
N ALA A 160 1.82 0.98 -3.88
CA ALA A 160 2.28 -0.41 -3.89
C ALA A 160 3.78 -0.51 -3.56
N CYS A 161 4.60 0.40 -4.09
CA CYS A 161 6.02 0.50 -3.80
C CYS A 161 6.31 0.94 -2.36
N ALA A 162 5.46 1.78 -1.75
CA ALA A 162 5.59 2.12 -0.33
C ALA A 162 5.37 0.89 0.56
N ILE A 163 4.37 0.05 0.25
CA ILE A 163 4.15 -1.22 0.96
C ILE A 163 5.33 -2.18 0.72
N ALA A 164 5.79 -2.31 -0.53
CA ALA A 164 6.93 -3.15 -0.89
C ALA A 164 8.23 -2.72 -0.19
N GLY A 165 8.52 -1.42 -0.16
CA GLY A 165 9.71 -0.87 0.48
C GLY A 165 9.71 -1.05 1.99
N ALA A 166 8.54 -0.96 2.63
CA ALA A 166 8.38 -1.29 4.03
C ALA A 166 8.65 -2.77 4.34
N PHE A 167 8.45 -3.66 3.36
CA PHE A 167 8.75 -5.09 3.50
C PHE A 167 10.23 -5.41 3.27
N THR A 168 10.82 -4.85 2.21
CA THR A 168 12.16 -5.26 1.75
C THR A 168 13.29 -4.47 2.40
N GLY A 169 13.00 -3.27 2.91
CA GLY A 169 14.01 -2.33 3.35
C GLY A 169 14.87 -1.80 2.21
N ALA A 170 15.64 -0.75 2.49
CA ALA A 170 16.57 -0.13 1.56
C ALA A 170 17.78 0.42 2.29
N ASP A 171 18.96 0.30 1.69
CA ASP A 171 20.12 1.10 2.08
C ASP A 171 19.98 2.54 1.57
N VAL A 172 20.71 3.48 2.18
CA VAL A 172 20.75 4.86 1.72
C VAL A 172 21.50 4.96 0.39
N ILE A 173 20.86 5.49 -0.65
CA ILE A 173 21.43 5.64 -1.99
C ILE A 173 21.70 7.11 -2.28
N PHE A 174 22.96 7.52 -2.38
CA PHE A 174 23.33 8.93 -2.61
C PHE A 174 23.58 9.26 -4.08
N ASP A 175 24.21 8.33 -4.80
CA ASP A 175 24.64 8.51 -6.17
C ASP A 175 24.86 7.16 -6.86
N ALA A 176 25.30 7.20 -8.13
CA ALA A 176 25.55 6.02 -8.96
C ALA A 176 26.64 5.07 -8.42
N SER A 177 27.45 5.51 -7.45
CA SER A 177 28.51 4.70 -6.83
C SER A 177 28.03 3.90 -5.60
N SER A 178 26.82 4.18 -5.12
CA SER A 178 26.21 3.42 -4.02
C SER A 178 25.95 1.97 -4.47
N SER A 179 26.31 0.99 -3.63
CA SER A 179 26.13 -0.44 -3.94
C SER A 179 24.67 -0.84 -4.19
N GLY A 180 23.72 -0.07 -3.63
CA GLY A 180 22.28 -0.34 -3.72
C GLY A 180 21.89 -1.70 -3.12
N THR A 181 20.62 -2.07 -3.25
CA THR A 181 20.17 -3.43 -2.95
C THR A 181 19.51 -4.04 -4.17
N VAL A 182 19.34 -5.37 -4.19
CA VAL A 182 18.57 -6.05 -5.25
C VAL A 182 17.14 -5.48 -5.34
N HIS A 183 16.60 -4.98 -4.23
CA HIS A 183 15.28 -4.37 -4.15
C HIS A 183 15.27 -2.90 -4.59
N PHE A 184 16.36 -2.16 -4.38
CA PHE A 184 16.50 -0.75 -4.75
C PHE A 184 17.76 -0.51 -5.59
N PRO A 185 17.69 -0.79 -6.91
CA PRO A 185 18.84 -0.61 -7.79
C PRO A 185 19.20 0.86 -7.96
N THR A 186 20.46 1.20 -7.70
CA THR A 186 21.00 2.56 -7.77
C THR A 186 20.67 3.27 -9.09
N ARG A 187 20.72 2.56 -10.22
CA ARG A 187 20.44 3.12 -11.55
C ARG A 187 19.02 3.68 -11.67
N ILE A 188 18.03 3.05 -11.03
CA ILE A 188 16.65 3.52 -11.06
C ILE A 188 16.45 4.63 -10.03
N MET A 189 17.03 4.49 -8.84
CA MET A 189 16.83 5.47 -7.77
C MET A 189 17.46 6.82 -8.09
N THR A 190 18.62 6.84 -8.74
CA THR A 190 19.36 8.07 -9.08
C THR A 190 18.74 8.90 -10.20
N VAL A 191 17.77 8.35 -10.95
CA VAL A 191 16.99 9.13 -11.93
C VAL A 191 15.74 9.77 -11.31
N CYS A 192 15.36 9.41 -10.08
CA CYS A 192 14.25 10.03 -9.38
C CYS A 192 14.63 11.44 -8.90
N GLU A 193 13.83 12.43 -9.28
CA GLU A 193 13.99 13.80 -8.80
C GLU A 193 13.89 13.85 -7.26
N GLY A 194 14.80 14.57 -6.62
CA GLY A 194 14.74 14.82 -5.19
C GLY A 194 15.20 13.66 -4.30
N LEU A 195 15.88 12.64 -4.84
CA LEU A 195 16.40 11.50 -4.07
C LEU A 195 17.11 11.91 -2.76
N GLN A 196 18.00 12.91 -2.81
CA GLN A 196 18.71 13.39 -1.62
C GLN A 196 17.76 13.92 -0.54
N ARG A 197 16.67 14.60 -0.95
CA ARG A 197 15.65 15.11 -0.04
C ARG A 197 14.84 13.96 0.57
N VAL A 198 14.49 12.96 -0.24
CA VAL A 198 13.80 11.74 0.23
C VAL A 198 14.64 11.00 1.26
N ASN A 199 15.94 10.80 1.02
CA ASN A 199 16.85 10.22 2.01
C ASN A 199 16.88 11.02 3.31
N GLY A 200 16.96 12.36 3.21
CA GLY A 200 16.93 13.22 4.39
C GLY A 200 15.62 13.11 5.19
N TYR A 201 14.47 12.99 4.51
CA TYR A 201 13.19 12.74 5.18
C TYR A 201 13.10 11.35 5.81
N ALA A 202 13.60 10.31 5.13
CA ALA A 202 13.63 8.96 5.67
C ALA A 202 14.50 8.89 6.94
N GLU A 203 15.68 9.50 6.92
CA GLU A 203 16.56 9.59 8.09
C GLU A 203 15.91 10.39 9.23
N TRP A 204 15.23 11.50 8.91
CA TRP A 204 14.50 12.28 9.90
C TRP A 204 13.38 11.46 10.54
N LEU A 205 12.57 10.74 9.74
CA LEU A 205 11.51 9.87 10.25
C LEU A 205 12.07 8.75 11.13
N PHE A 206 13.18 8.13 10.73
CA PHE A 206 13.84 7.08 11.52
C PHE A 206 14.31 7.60 12.88
N LYS A 207 14.91 8.80 12.95
CA LYS A 207 15.37 9.41 14.20
C LYS A 207 14.24 9.81 15.15
N HIS A 208 13.05 10.03 14.62
CA HIS A 208 11.86 10.42 15.40
C HIS A 208 10.83 9.28 15.49
N TYR A 209 11.20 8.08 15.08
CA TYR A 209 10.39 6.89 15.30
C TYR A 209 10.54 6.47 16.76
N GLU A 210 9.47 6.63 17.53
CA GLU A 210 9.38 6.04 18.87
C GLU A 210 8.86 4.61 18.73
N GLU A 211 9.59 3.63 19.27
CA GLU A 211 9.09 2.26 19.35
C GLU A 211 7.76 2.24 20.15
N PRO A 212 6.75 1.49 19.70
CA PRO A 212 5.57 1.26 20.52
C PRO A 212 6.00 0.58 21.82
N SER A 213 5.84 1.26 22.96
CA SER A 213 6.08 0.69 24.28
C SER A 213 5.30 -0.61 24.44
N ALA A 214 5.97 -1.69 24.86
CA ALA A 214 5.40 -3.03 25.06
C ALA A 214 4.34 -3.13 26.17
N ASP A 215 3.94 -2.01 26.78
CA ASP A 215 3.03 -1.95 27.92
C ASP A 215 1.70 -1.29 27.55
N SER A 216 0.83 -2.05 26.87
CA SER A 216 -0.62 -1.84 26.96
C SER A 216 -1.36 -3.14 26.63
N HIS A 217 -1.33 -4.06 27.60
CA HIS A 217 -2.28 -5.18 27.72
C HIS A 217 -3.55 -4.73 28.44
#